data_AF-A0A383VMC4-F1
#
_entry.id   AF-A0A383VMC4-F1
#
_cell.length_a   1.000
_cell.length_b   1.000
_cell.length_c   1.000
_cell.angle_alpha   90.00
_cell.angle_beta   90.00
_cell.angle_gamma   90.00
#
_symmetry.space_group_name_H-M   'P 1'
#
loop_
_entity.id
_entity.type
_entity.pdbx_description
1 polymer ?
#
loop_
_entity_poly.entity_id
_entity_poly.type
_entity_poly.pdbx_seq_one_letter_code
_entity_poly.pdbx_strand_id
1 'polypeptide(L)'
;MHVLLLKGWHLNALQRPAALHFCFTAQHVDVVPGLIADVKAALALLAKDPGGLGAQGSAPLYGSAGVSPDWGLIGEFLVAYQDAVLAP
;
A
#
# COMPACT_ATOMS: atom_id res chain seq x y z
N MET A 1 0.64 -4.37 -3.23
CA MET A 1 0.65 -2.89 -3.17
C MET A 1 1.64 -2.29 -4.16
N HIS A 2 2.93 -2.63 -4.07
CA HIS A 2 4.00 -2.02 -4.86
C HIS A 2 3.76 -1.97 -6.39
N VAL A 3 3.28 -3.08 -6.98
CA VAL A 3 2.99 -3.16 -8.43
C VAL A 3 1.94 -2.13 -8.88
N LEU A 4 0.92 -1.88 -8.05
CA LEU A 4 -0.13 -0.89 -8.36
C LEU A 4 0.39 0.55 -8.19
N LEU A 5 1.27 0.77 -7.19
CA LEU A 5 1.91 2.07 -6.98
C LEU A 5 2.80 2.47 -8.17
N LEU A 6 3.57 1.54 -8.73
CA LEU A 6 4.38 1.79 -9.94
C LEU A 6 3.54 2.15 -11.18
N LYS A 7 2.25 1.81 -11.16
CA LYS A 7 1.27 2.16 -12.19
C LYS A 7 0.52 3.47 -11.88
N GLY A 8 0.88 4.17 -10.81
CA GLY A 8 0.26 5.42 -10.39
C GLY A 8 -1.00 5.25 -9.53
N TRP A 9 -1.34 4.02 -9.13
CA TRP A 9 -2.49 3.78 -8.26
C TRP A 9 -2.10 3.93 -6.78
N HIS A 10 -2.69 4.91 -6.11
CA HIS A 10 -2.56 5.13 -4.68
C HIS A 10 -3.77 4.50 -3.95
N LEU A 11 -3.58 3.32 -3.38
CA LEU A 11 -4.58 2.61 -2.58
C LEU A 11 -4.26 2.75 -1.09
N ASN A 12 -5.28 2.70 -0.25
CA ASN A 12 -5.10 2.65 1.19
C ASN A 12 -4.69 1.24 1.62
N ALA A 13 -3.54 1.10 2.24
CA ALA A 13 -3.14 -0.13 2.92
C ALA A 13 -3.83 -0.20 4.28
N LEU A 14 -4.58 -1.28 4.51
CA LEU A 14 -5.26 -1.56 5.77
C LEU A 14 -4.53 -2.67 6.54
N GLN A 15 -4.74 -2.67 7.85
CA GLN A 15 -4.20 -3.65 8.78
C GLN A 15 -5.34 -4.27 9.61
N ARG A 16 -5.16 -5.53 10.03
CA ARG A 16 -6.08 -6.31 10.88
C ARG A 16 -7.50 -6.49 10.29
N PRO A 17 -7.65 -7.28 9.20
CA PRO A 17 -6.62 -8.03 8.48
C PRO A 17 -5.85 -7.19 7.45
N ALA A 18 -4.75 -7.73 6.92
CA ALA A 18 -4.01 -7.08 5.83
C ALA A 18 -4.89 -6.98 4.58
N ALA A 19 -5.14 -5.76 4.09
CA ALA A 19 -5.98 -5.52 2.92
C ALA A 19 -5.58 -4.25 2.16
N LEU A 20 -6.08 -4.11 0.93
CA LEU A 20 -6.04 -2.87 0.16
C LEU A 20 -7.46 -2.37 -0.04
N HIS A 21 -7.67 -1.07 0.16
CA HIS A 21 -8.96 -0.41 0.01
C HIS A 21 -8.86 0.81 -0.93
N PHE A 22 -9.90 1.01 -1.73
CA PHE A 22 -10.05 2.16 -2.61
C PHE A 22 -11.45 2.76 -2.43
N CYS A 23 -11.51 4.04 -2.09
CA CYS A 23 -12.77 4.76 -1.93
C CYS A 23 -13.13 5.43 -3.26
N PHE A 24 -14.17 4.92 -3.93
CA PHE A 24 -14.62 5.51 -5.19
C PHE A 24 -15.37 6.83 -4.95
N THR A 25 -15.12 7.78 -5.84
CA THR A 25 -15.80 9.07 -5.91
C THR A 25 -16.23 9.34 -7.35
N ALA A 26 -17.00 10.40 -7.59
CA ALA A 26 -17.44 10.79 -8.93
C ALA A 26 -16.29 11.00 -9.94
N GLN A 27 -15.07 11.31 -9.47
CA GLN A 27 -13.89 11.48 -10.32
C GLN A 27 -13.36 10.15 -10.91
N HIS A 28 -13.83 9.01 -10.42
CA HIS A 28 -13.24 7.71 -10.74
C HIS A 28 -14.01 6.92 -11.82
N VAL A 29 -15.14 7.42 -12.30
CA VAL A 29 -16.05 6.68 -13.20
C VAL A 29 -15.30 6.14 -14.43
N ASP A 30 -14.50 6.98 -15.08
CA ASP A 30 -13.84 6.62 -16.33
C ASP A 30 -12.58 5.76 -16.13
N VAL A 31 -12.02 5.72 -14.91
CA VAL A 31 -10.76 5.01 -14.62
C VAL A 31 -10.98 3.63 -14.01
N VAL A 32 -12.21 3.29 -13.59
CA VAL A 32 -12.56 1.97 -13.03
C VAL A 32 -12.16 0.80 -13.94
N PRO A 33 -12.41 0.83 -15.27
CA PRO A 33 -11.98 -0.27 -16.14
C PRO A 33 -10.45 -0.46 -16.14
N GLY A 34 -9.70 0.64 -16.13
CA GLY A 34 -8.23 0.63 -16.05
C GLY A 34 -7.74 0.03 -14.74
N LEU A 35 -8.33 0.45 -13.62
CA LEU A 35 -8.02 -0.10 -12.29
C LEU A 35 -8.22 -1.62 -12.24
N ILE A 36 -9.34 -2.12 -12.77
CA ILE A 36 -9.63 -3.56 -12.78
C ILE A 36 -8.61 -4.32 -13.63
N ALA A 37 -8.24 -3.79 -14.80
CA ALA A 37 -7.24 -4.41 -15.67
C ALA A 37 -5.87 -4.49 -14.97
N ASP A 38 -5.45 -3.39 -14.33
CA ASP A 38 -4.17 -3.32 -13.63
C ASP A 38 -4.12 -4.20 -12.38
N VAL A 39 -5.21 -4.33 -11.63
CA VAL A 39 -5.33 -5.28 -10.51
C VAL A 39 -5.18 -6.72 -11.00
N LYS A 40 -5.87 -7.09 -12.08
CA LYS A 40 -5.75 -8.43 -12.67
C LYS A 40 -4.33 -8.72 -13.14
N ALA A 41 -3.69 -7.76 -13.81
CA ALA A 41 -2.32 -7.89 -14.28
C ALA A 41 -1.33 -8.02 -13.10
N ALA A 42 -1.51 -7.24 -12.04
CA ALA A 42 -0.70 -7.33 -10.83
C ALA A 42 -0.83 -8.69 -10.14
N LEU A 43 -2.05 -9.24 -10.04
CA LEU A 43 -2.28 -10.58 -9.50
C LEU A 43 -1.61 -11.66 -10.34
N ALA A 44 -1.73 -11.59 -11.67
CA ALA A 44 -1.08 -12.54 -12.58
C ALA A 44 0.45 -12.50 -12.49
N LEU A 45 1.03 -11.31 -12.27
CA LEU A 45 2.46 -11.14 -12.06
C LEU A 45 2.91 -11.75 -10.73
N LEU A 46 2.22 -11.44 -9.63
CA LEU A 46 2.54 -11.95 -8.29
C LEU A 46 2.33 -13.46 -8.17
N ALA A 47 1.37 -14.03 -8.90
CA ALA A 47 1.19 -15.48 -8.96
C ALA A 47 2.39 -16.22 -9.56
N LYS A 48 3.18 -15.56 -10.42
CA LYS A 48 4.39 -16.13 -11.04
C LYS A 48 5.63 -15.99 -10.18
N ASP A 49 5.70 -14.95 -9.34
CA ASP A 49 6.79 -14.73 -8.39
C ASP A 49 6.23 -14.15 -7.07
N PRO A 50 5.77 -15.03 -6.15
CA PRO A 50 5.19 -14.60 -4.89
C PRO A 50 6.19 -13.95 -3.93
N GLY A 51 7.48 -14.27 -4.06
CA GLY A 51 8.53 -13.89 -3.10
C GLY A 51 9.28 -12.62 -3.47
N GLY A 52 9.58 -12.39 -4.75
CA GLY A 52 10.47 -11.31 -5.19
C GLY A 52 9.80 -9.94 -5.24
N LEU A 53 8.61 -9.84 -5.85
CA LEU A 53 7.90 -8.57 -6.05
C LEU A 53 6.99 -8.19 -4.88
N GLY A 54 6.58 -9.16 -4.05
CA GLY A 54 5.71 -8.94 -2.89
C GLY A 54 6.40 -8.17 -1.76
N ALA A 55 7.73 -8.27 -1.65
CA ALA A 55 8.53 -7.70 -0.56
C ALA A 55 9.16 -6.33 -0.89
N GLN A 56 8.87 -5.74 -2.04
CA GLN A 56 9.48 -4.48 -2.48
C GLN A 56 8.62 -3.24 -2.17
N GLY A 57 9.25 -2.07 -2.18
CA GLY A 57 8.59 -0.78 -1.91
C GLY A 57 8.18 -0.62 -0.45
N SER A 58 7.01 -0.03 -0.20
CA SER A 58 6.46 0.17 1.15
C SER A 58 5.83 -1.09 1.76
N ALA A 59 5.77 -2.20 1.03
CA ALA A 59 5.14 -3.44 1.50
C ALA A 59 5.76 -3.97 2.81
N PRO A 60 7.09 -3.95 3.02
CA PRO A 60 7.68 -4.34 4.31
C PRO A 60 7.28 -3.43 5.46
N LEU A 61 7.14 -2.11 5.24
CA LEU A 61 6.75 -1.15 6.28
C LEU A 61 5.30 -1.38 6.74
N TYR A 62 4.38 -1.54 5.79
CA TYR A 62 2.98 -1.83 6.12
C TYR A 62 2.79 -3.25 6.66
N GLY A 63 3.59 -4.21 6.18
CA GLY A 63 3.64 -5.56 6.72
C GLY A 63 4.10 -5.55 8.18
N SER A 64 5.23 -4.92 8.48
CA SER A 64 5.80 -4.86 9.83
C SER A 64 4.94 -4.06 10.80
N ALA A 65 4.33 -2.96 10.38
CA ALA A 65 3.41 -2.18 11.22
C ALA A 65 2.16 -3.00 11.61
N GLY A 66 1.64 -3.82 10.69
CA GLY A 66 0.46 -4.65 10.95
C GLY A 66 0.70 -5.81 11.92
N VAL A 67 1.94 -6.30 12.03
CA VAL A 67 2.33 -7.43 12.90
C VAL A 67 3.20 -7.04 14.10
N SER A 68 3.62 -5.78 14.23
CA SER A 68 4.49 -5.33 15.32
C SER A 68 3.80 -5.52 16.68
N PRO A 69 4.45 -6.18 17.65
CA PRO A 69 3.96 -6.25 19.03
C PRO A 69 4.26 -4.96 19.80
N ASP A 70 5.20 -4.13 19.33
CA ASP A 70 5.61 -2.89 19.97
C ASP A 70 4.97 -1.68 19.30
N TRP A 71 4.01 -1.09 20.00
CA TRP A 71 3.28 0.11 19.59
C TRP A 71 4.00 1.41 19.96
N GLY A 72 4.93 1.36 20.91
CA GLY A 72 5.76 2.51 21.27
C GLY A 72 6.64 2.92 20.09
N LEU A 73 7.29 1.94 19.47
CA LEU A 73 8.12 2.15 18.27
C LEU A 73 7.32 2.72 17.09
N ILE A 74 6.07 2.26 16.89
CA ILE A 74 5.19 2.83 15.85
C ILE A 74 4.87 4.30 16.16
N GLY A 75 4.62 4.62 17.43
CA GLY A 75 4.40 6.00 17.88
C GLY A 75 5.59 6.91 17.61
N GLU A 76 6.80 6.49 17.96
CA GLU A 76 8.04 7.24 17.70
C GLU A 76 8.26 7.48 16.20
N PHE A 77 8.01 6.46 15.37
CA PHE A 77 8.08 6.60 13.92
C PHE A 77 7.09 7.65 13.39
N LEU A 78 5.86 7.67 13.90
CA LEU A 78 4.84 8.64 13.50
C LEU A 78 5.17 10.07 13.94
N VAL A 79 5.85 10.25 15.08
CA VAL A 79 6.37 11.55 15.52
C VAL A 79 7.47 12.02 14.56
N ALA A 80 8.46 11.17 14.29
CA ALA A 80 9.55 11.50 13.37
C ALA A 80 9.04 11.84 11.95
N TYR A 81 8.00 11.14 11.48
CA TYR A 81 7.35 11.46 10.21
C TYR A 81 6.68 12.85 10.23
N GLN A 82 5.98 13.19 11.31
CA GLN A 82 5.36 14.51 11.46
C GLN A 82 6.41 15.61 11.51
N ASP A 83 7.48 15.43 12.26
CA ASP A 83 8.60 16.39 12.33
C ASP A 83 9.21 16.63 10.94
N ALA A 84 9.41 15.58 10.15
CA ALA A 84 9.96 15.69 8.81
C ALA A 84 9.03 16.40 7.82
N VAL A 85 7.71 16.21 7.92
CA VAL A 85 6.72 16.79 6.99
C VAL A 85 6.31 18.21 7.38
N LEU A 86 6.38 18.54 8.67
CA LEU A 86 5.99 19.85 9.21
C LEU A 86 7.20 20.76 9.48
N ALA A 87 8.42 20.28 9.30
CA ALA A 87 9.61 21.13 9.35
C ALA A 87 9.47 22.29 8.35
N PRO A 88 9.80 23.53 8.76
CA PRO A 88 9.69 24.72 7.92
C PRO A 88 10.66 24.74 6.73
#